data_AF-A0A5J4X4G5-F1
#
_entry.id   AF-A0A5J4X4G5-F1
#
_cell.length_a   1.000
_cell.length_b   1.000
_cell.length_c   1.000
_cell.angle_alpha   90.00
_cell.angle_beta   90.00
_cell.angle_gamma   90.00
#
_symmetry.space_group_name_H-M   'P 1'
#
loop_
_entity.id
_entity.type
_entity.pdbx_description
1 polymer ?
#
loop_
_entity_poly.entity_id
_entity_poly.type
_entity_poly.pdbx_seq_one_letter_code
_entity_poly.pdbx_strand_id
1 'polypeptide(L)'
;MALKSSDLVPHTGTTTSLMATPTLISSGFTGFEQLILPRQGLDIEMQVRIYDREHQGLINKIVYDMPDPHIGTGLSSSVETEGTVGKVVYKPYYTLENSEDITLQFESRFEGGNLKRATQIFPYEYDLEMRGDVGT
;
A
#
# COMPACT_ATOMS: atom_id res chain seq x y z
N MET A 1 9.57 16.48 -60.36
CA MET A 1 9.65 15.01 -60.19
C MET A 1 9.93 14.76 -58.71
N ALA A 2 9.06 13.99 -58.06
CA ALA A 2 8.81 14.01 -56.62
C ALA A 2 9.96 13.44 -55.77
N LEU A 3 10.32 14.13 -54.68
CA LEU A 3 11.02 13.54 -53.54
C LEU A 3 9.98 12.78 -52.71
N LYS A 4 10.10 11.46 -52.72
CA LYS A 4 9.20 10.52 -52.04
C LYS A 4 9.36 10.72 -50.54
N SER A 5 8.30 11.17 -49.86
CA SER A 5 8.20 11.19 -48.40
C SER A 5 8.36 9.76 -47.90
N SER A 6 9.54 9.41 -47.40
CA SER A 6 9.71 8.17 -46.64
C SER A 6 8.98 8.38 -45.32
N ASP A 7 7.79 7.79 -45.23
CA ASP A 7 6.99 7.72 -44.02
C ASP A 7 7.88 7.25 -42.86
N LEU A 8 8.14 8.16 -41.93
CA LEU A 8 8.82 7.88 -40.67
C LEU A 8 7.88 7.01 -39.84
N VAL A 9 8.00 5.69 -39.98
CA VAL A 9 7.34 4.75 -39.09
C VAL A 9 7.93 4.99 -37.69
N PRO A 10 7.15 5.44 -36.69
CA PRO A 10 7.68 5.69 -35.36
C PRO A 10 8.11 4.35 -34.74
N HIS A 11 9.41 4.20 -34.46
CA HIS A 11 9.96 3.02 -33.82
C HIS A 11 9.97 3.23 -32.30
N THR A 12 9.30 2.36 -31.55
CA THR A 12 9.10 2.46 -30.09
C THR A 12 10.26 1.92 -29.26
N GLY A 13 11.45 1.72 -29.85
CA GLY A 13 12.59 1.10 -29.17
C GLY A 13 12.39 -0.40 -28.86
N THR A 14 11.29 -1.00 -29.33
CA THR A 14 11.00 -2.43 -29.28
C THR A 14 10.79 -2.94 -30.71
N THR A 15 11.06 -4.23 -30.97
CA THR A 15 10.87 -4.84 -32.31
C THR A 15 9.40 -5.05 -32.69
N THR A 16 8.47 -4.59 -31.86
CA THR A 16 7.02 -4.74 -32.01
C THR A 16 6.41 -3.54 -32.73
N SER A 17 5.84 -3.80 -33.91
CA SER A 17 5.13 -2.81 -34.73
C SER A 17 3.84 -2.33 -34.06
N LEU A 18 3.59 -1.02 -34.04
CA LEU A 18 2.32 -0.41 -33.59
C LEU A 18 1.13 -0.73 -34.51
N MET A 19 1.39 -1.24 -35.72
CA MET A 19 0.39 -1.70 -36.67
C MET A 19 0.13 -3.21 -36.55
N ALA A 20 0.40 -3.80 -35.39
CA ALA A 20 0.12 -5.21 -35.15
C ALA A 20 -1.39 -5.45 -35.31
N THR A 21 -1.75 -6.22 -36.33
CA THR A 21 -3.11 -6.74 -36.48
C THR A 21 -3.41 -7.62 -35.26
N PRO A 22 -4.53 -7.39 -34.56
CA PRO A 22 -4.85 -8.17 -33.37
C PRO A 22 -4.95 -9.64 -33.76
N THR A 23 -4.08 -10.48 -33.20
CA THR A 23 -4.19 -11.92 -33.31
C THR A 23 -5.41 -12.36 -32.51
N LEU A 24 -6.53 -12.56 -33.20
CA LEU A 24 -7.70 -13.18 -32.62
C LEU A 24 -7.31 -14.59 -32.17
N ILE A 25 -7.48 -14.85 -30.88
CA ILE A 25 -7.19 -16.14 -30.26
C ILE A 25 -8.10 -17.18 -30.95
N SER A 26 -7.52 -18.25 -31.48
CA SER A 26 -8.29 -19.32 -32.14
C SER A 26 -9.38 -19.83 -31.19
N SER A 27 -10.55 -20.13 -31.75
CA SER A 27 -11.83 -20.46 -31.09
C SER A 27 -11.85 -21.74 -30.22
N GLY A 28 -10.77 -22.05 -29.52
CA GLY A 28 -10.61 -23.19 -28.62
C GLY A 28 -9.74 -22.93 -27.39
N PHE A 29 -9.36 -21.67 -27.11
CA PHE A 29 -8.65 -21.34 -25.87
C PHE A 29 -9.64 -21.31 -24.70
N THR A 30 -9.64 -22.34 -23.87
CA THR A 30 -10.57 -22.51 -22.72
C THR A 30 -10.08 -21.86 -21.42
N GLY A 31 -8.94 -21.16 -21.46
CA GLY A 31 -8.28 -20.57 -20.29
C GLY A 31 -8.61 -19.11 -20.04
N PHE A 32 -9.84 -18.65 -20.28
CA PHE A 32 -10.23 -17.32 -19.84
C PHE A 32 -10.52 -17.35 -18.34
N GLU A 33 -9.86 -16.48 -17.59
CA GLU A 33 -10.32 -16.13 -16.25
C GLU A 33 -11.75 -15.60 -16.38
N GLN A 34 -12.70 -16.23 -15.68
CA GLN A 34 -14.10 -15.83 -15.76
C GLN A 34 -14.21 -14.40 -15.26
N LEU A 35 -14.78 -13.51 -16.08
CA LEU A 35 -15.12 -12.17 -15.64
C LEU A 35 -16.16 -12.30 -14.51
N ILE A 36 -15.70 -12.08 -13.27
CA ILE A 36 -16.56 -12.09 -12.09
C ILE A 36 -17.52 -10.91 -12.25
N LEU A 37 -18.81 -11.20 -12.31
CA LEU A 37 -19.83 -10.16 -12.33
C LEU A 37 -19.77 -9.37 -11.01
N PRO A 38 -19.85 -8.03 -11.06
CA PRO A 38 -19.93 -7.22 -9.85
C PRO A 38 -21.07 -7.70 -8.96
N ARG A 39 -20.80 -7.82 -7.66
CA ARG A 39 -21.80 -8.20 -6.66
C ARG A 39 -22.96 -7.19 -6.70
N GLN A 40 -24.19 -7.69 -6.66
CA GLN A 40 -25.38 -6.83 -6.56
C GLN A 40 -25.40 -6.09 -5.21
N GLY A 41 -25.83 -4.82 -5.22
CA GLY A 41 -25.97 -3.99 -4.02
C GLY A 41 -24.71 -3.29 -3.54
N LEU A 42 -23.61 -3.32 -4.32
CA LEU A 42 -22.38 -2.57 -4.02
C LEU A 42 -22.63 -1.07 -3.93
N ASP A 43 -23.54 -0.54 -4.74
CA ASP A 43 -23.95 0.86 -4.75
C ASP A 43 -24.61 1.28 -3.43
N ILE A 44 -25.52 0.45 -2.92
CA ILE A 44 -26.20 0.69 -1.65
C ILE A 44 -25.20 0.58 -0.49
N GLU A 45 -24.35 -0.45 -0.50
CA GLU A 45 -23.32 -0.63 0.53
C GLU A 45 -22.35 0.57 0.56
N MET A 46 -21.93 1.06 -0.60
CA MET A 46 -21.07 2.24 -0.68
C MET A 46 -21.76 3.51 -0.19
N GLN A 47 -23.06 3.71 -0.48
CA GLN A 47 -23.81 4.85 0.07
C GLN A 47 -23.91 4.79 1.60
N VAL A 48 -24.19 3.62 2.16
CA VAL A 48 -24.23 3.42 3.62
C VAL A 48 -22.85 3.71 4.22
N ARG A 49 -21.76 3.21 3.63
CA ARG A 49 -20.40 3.49 4.10
C ARG A 49 -20.05 4.97 4.06
N ILE A 50 -20.45 5.70 3.01
CA ILE A 50 -20.22 7.15 2.92
C ILE A 50 -21.00 7.87 4.01
N TYR A 51 -22.27 7.51 4.21
CA TYR A 51 -23.11 8.09 5.26
C TYR A 51 -22.51 7.84 6.65
N ASP A 52 -22.14 6.60 6.96
CA ASP A 52 -21.51 6.24 8.24
C ASP A 52 -20.20 7.00 8.45
N ARG A 53 -19.39 7.17 7.40
CA ARG A 53 -18.14 7.94 7.44
C ARG A 53 -18.38 9.40 7.85
N GLU A 54 -19.44 10.02 7.33
CA GLU A 54 -19.79 11.40 7.69
C GLU A 54 -20.27 11.53 9.14
N HIS A 55 -20.78 10.45 9.75
CA HIS A 55 -21.43 10.49 11.07
C HIS A 55 -20.58 9.89 12.21
N GLN A 56 -19.64 8.99 11.92
CA GLN A 56 -18.81 8.31 12.94
C GLN A 56 -17.62 9.13 13.41
N GLY A 57 -17.24 10.21 12.71
CA GLY A 57 -16.06 11.01 13.04
C GLY A 57 -14.75 10.25 12.81
N LEU A 58 -13.64 10.99 12.76
CA LEU A 58 -12.31 10.43 12.55
C LEU A 58 -11.71 9.95 13.88
N ILE A 59 -11.24 8.70 13.92
CA ILE A 59 -10.58 8.12 15.10
C ILE A 59 -9.23 8.82 15.37
N ASN A 60 -8.44 9.08 14.31
CA ASN A 60 -7.11 9.71 14.36
C ASN A 60 -6.16 9.10 15.41
N LYS A 61 -6.17 7.77 15.56
CA LYS A 61 -5.30 7.04 16.50
C LYS A 61 -4.02 6.61 15.79
N ILE A 62 -2.86 7.06 16.25
CA ILE A 62 -1.58 6.55 15.75
C ILE A 62 -1.39 5.13 16.26
N VAL A 63 -1.22 4.17 15.36
CA VAL A 63 -1.04 2.74 15.68
C VAL A 63 0.37 2.25 15.36
N TYR A 64 1.15 3.05 14.64
CA TYR A 64 2.57 2.84 14.40
C TYR A 64 3.25 4.15 14.10
N ASP A 65 4.40 4.39 14.72
CA ASP A 65 5.30 5.49 14.40
C ASP A 65 6.74 4.99 14.48
N MET A 66 7.49 5.21 13.41
CA MET A 66 8.91 4.83 13.36
C MET A 66 9.69 5.79 14.27
N PRO A 67 10.45 5.29 15.26
CA PRO A 67 11.30 6.15 16.07
C PRO A 67 12.37 6.79 15.18
N ASP A 68 12.52 8.12 15.26
CA ASP A 68 13.55 8.85 14.53
C ASP A 68 14.94 8.39 15.00
N PRO A 69 15.80 7.86 14.11
CA PRO A 69 17.16 7.48 14.46
C PRO A 69 18.05 8.66 14.87
N HIS A 70 17.67 9.91 14.58
CA HIS A 70 18.42 11.12 14.91
C HIS A 70 18.01 11.79 16.22
N ILE A 71 16.88 11.38 16.82
CA ILE A 71 16.41 11.94 18.08
C ILE A 71 16.61 10.89 19.16
N GLY A 72 17.77 10.95 19.81
CA GLY A 72 17.86 10.45 21.17
C GLY A 72 16.81 11.18 22.00
N THR A 73 15.93 10.42 22.66
CA THR A 73 14.95 10.82 23.70
C THR A 73 13.53 11.23 23.28
N GLY A 74 12.57 10.48 23.85
CA GLY A 74 11.18 10.91 24.14
C GLY A 74 10.20 10.66 23.01
N LEU A 75 9.60 9.47 22.85
CA LEU A 75 8.47 9.04 23.67
C LEU A 75 8.26 7.53 23.39
N SER A 76 8.21 6.70 24.44
CA SER A 76 7.83 5.26 24.44
C SER A 76 8.86 4.14 24.17
N SER A 77 10.16 4.39 23.92
CA SER A 77 11.15 3.30 23.92
C SER A 77 11.72 3.06 25.32
N SER A 78 11.01 2.28 26.14
CA SER A 78 11.65 1.58 27.26
C SER A 78 12.58 0.51 26.66
N VAL A 79 13.79 0.94 26.31
CA VAL A 79 14.90 0.07 25.93
C VAL A 79 15.27 -0.73 27.19
N GLU A 80 14.73 -1.93 27.29
CA GLU A 80 15.20 -2.93 28.24
C GLU A 80 16.44 -3.57 27.62
N THR A 81 17.60 -3.06 27.99
CA THR A 81 18.87 -3.73 27.73
C THR A 81 19.00 -4.91 28.69
N GLU A 82 18.53 -6.08 28.25
CA GLU A 82 18.83 -7.39 28.85
C GLU A 82 20.33 -7.72 28.66
N GLY A 83 21.21 -6.96 29.31
CA GLY A 83 22.61 -7.27 29.64
C GLY A 83 23.57 -7.73 28.54
N THR A 84 23.13 -7.84 27.28
CA THR A 84 23.83 -8.54 26.21
C THR A 84 24.03 -7.55 25.08
N VAL A 85 25.28 -7.14 24.89
CA VAL A 85 25.72 -6.24 23.82
C VAL A 85 25.19 -6.76 22.48
N GLY A 86 24.23 -6.03 21.88
CA GLY A 86 23.82 -6.25 20.49
C GLY A 86 22.36 -6.65 20.23
N LYS A 87 21.51 -6.85 21.24
CA LYS A 87 20.08 -7.17 21.01
C LYS A 87 19.18 -6.01 21.41
N VAL A 88 18.94 -5.08 20.49
CA VAL A 88 17.89 -4.05 20.67
C VAL A 88 16.55 -4.74 20.45
N VAL A 89 15.84 -5.05 21.54
CA VAL A 89 14.46 -5.55 21.48
C VAL A 89 13.55 -4.34 21.36
N TYR A 90 12.95 -4.17 20.20
CA TYR A 90 11.96 -3.12 20.03
C TYR A 90 10.60 -3.60 20.52
N LYS A 91 10.01 -2.89 21.48
CA LYS A 91 8.62 -3.13 21.87
C LYS A 91 7.69 -2.82 20.69
N PRO A 92 6.62 -3.61 20.47
CA PRO A 92 5.62 -3.28 19.47
C PRO A 92 4.95 -1.95 19.85
N TYR A 93 4.66 -1.12 18.84
CA TYR A 93 4.03 0.18 19.08
C TYR A 93 2.62 0.02 19.67
N TYR A 94 1.93 -1.04 19.24
CA TYR A 94 0.62 -1.40 19.74
C TYR A 94 0.62 -2.82 20.31
N THR A 95 0.09 -2.97 21.52
CA THR A 95 -0.15 -4.27 22.15
C THR A 95 -1.66 -4.49 22.16
N LEU A 96 -2.11 -5.65 21.66
CA LEU A 96 -3.53 -5.99 21.66
C LEU A 96 -4.08 -5.95 23.10
N GLU A 97 -5.18 -5.24 23.29
CA GLU A 97 -5.75 -5.04 24.62
C GLU A 97 -6.43 -6.32 25.15
N ASN A 98 -7.03 -7.10 24.25
CA ASN A 98 -7.73 -8.35 24.55
C ASN A 98 -7.89 -9.21 23.28
N SER A 99 -8.54 -10.37 23.39
CA SER A 99 -8.77 -11.30 22.26
C SER A 99 -9.77 -10.80 21.22
N GLU A 100 -10.53 -9.76 21.52
CA GLU A 100 -11.52 -9.14 20.63
C GLU A 100 -10.96 -7.88 19.93
N ASP A 101 -9.73 -7.49 20.27
CA ASP A 101 -9.05 -6.35 19.67
C ASP A 101 -8.67 -6.67 18.21
N ILE A 102 -9.38 -6.01 17.30
CA ILE A 102 -9.24 -6.12 15.85
C ILE A 102 -8.29 -5.06 15.27
N THR A 103 -7.57 -4.30 16.11
CA THR A 103 -6.60 -3.30 15.67
C THR A 103 -5.44 -3.98 14.94
N LEU A 104 -5.07 -3.45 13.78
CA LEU A 104 -3.96 -3.98 13.00
C LEU A 104 -2.62 -3.55 13.61
N GLN A 105 -1.70 -4.51 13.77
CA GLN A 105 -0.34 -4.26 14.19
C GLN A 105 0.56 -4.07 12.97
N PHE A 106 1.25 -2.93 12.91
CA PHE A 106 2.21 -2.62 11.84
C PHE A 106 3.64 -2.76 12.36
N GLU A 107 4.54 -3.19 11.47
CA GLU A 107 5.97 -3.33 11.72
C GLU A 107 6.74 -3.01 10.44
N SER A 108 7.80 -2.19 10.55
CA SER A 108 8.68 -1.84 9.44
C SER A 108 10.15 -1.74 9.84
N ARG A 109 10.50 -2.16 11.06
CA ARG A 109 11.87 -2.23 11.58
C ARG A 109 12.56 -3.50 11.10
N PHE A 110 12.53 -3.73 9.80
CA PHE A 110 13.19 -4.85 9.12
C PHE A 110 13.90 -4.33 7.86
N GLU A 111 14.80 -5.14 7.30
CA GLU A 111 15.54 -4.78 6.09
C GLU A 111 14.57 -4.57 4.91
N GLY A 112 14.56 -3.36 4.35
CA GLY A 112 13.62 -2.97 3.28
C GLY A 112 12.28 -2.42 3.75
N GLY A 113 12.06 -2.28 5.07
CA GLY A 113 10.88 -1.61 5.61
C GLY A 113 10.88 -0.10 5.30
N ASN A 114 9.75 0.39 4.78
CA ASN A 114 9.59 1.78 4.34
C ASN A 114 8.40 2.52 4.97
N LEU A 115 7.72 1.91 5.94
CA LEU A 115 6.60 2.56 6.62
C LEU A 115 7.13 3.51 7.69
N LYS A 116 6.73 4.78 7.61
CA LYS A 116 7.04 5.80 8.61
C LYS A 116 5.99 5.84 9.71
N ARG A 117 4.70 5.89 9.34
CA ARG A 117 3.60 6.04 10.28
C ARG A 117 2.32 5.38 9.76
N ALA A 118 1.53 4.82 10.66
CA ALA A 118 0.17 4.37 10.37
C ALA A 118 -0.81 5.00 11.36
N THR A 119 -1.84 5.68 10.83
CA THR A 119 -2.89 6.34 11.61
C THR A 119 -4.22 5.69 11.29
N GLN A 120 -4.90 5.14 12.29
CA GLN A 120 -6.25 4.64 12.16
C GLN A 120 -7.23 5.81 12.05
N ILE A 121 -7.91 5.91 10.91
CA ILE A 121 -8.86 6.98 10.60
C ILE A 121 -10.32 6.51 10.81
N PHE A 122 -10.60 5.23 10.55
CA PHE A 122 -11.87 4.55 10.80
C PHE A 122 -11.61 3.14 11.34
N PRO A 123 -12.62 2.39 11.82
CA PRO A 123 -12.40 1.09 12.46
C PRO A 123 -11.54 0.12 11.64
N TYR A 124 -11.68 0.15 10.30
CA TYR A 124 -10.94 -0.72 9.37
C TYR A 124 -10.15 0.05 8.32
N GLU A 125 -9.94 1.36 8.50
CA GLU A 125 -9.21 2.18 7.54
C GLU A 125 -8.04 2.89 8.21
N TYR A 126 -6.91 2.91 7.50
CA TYR A 126 -5.65 3.43 7.98
C TYR A 126 -5.02 4.32 6.92
N ASP A 127 -4.53 5.47 7.35
CA ASP A 127 -3.65 6.32 6.55
C ASP A 127 -2.20 5.91 6.80
N LEU A 128 -1.47 5.63 5.71
CA LEU A 128 -0.10 5.11 5.75
C LEU A 128 0.85 6.15 5.17
N GLU A 129 1.79 6.59 5.98
CA GLU A 129 2.87 7.49 5.57
C GLU A 129 4.15 6.68 5.33
N MET A 130 4.71 6.82 4.14
CA MET A 130 5.96 6.17 3.75
C MET A 130 7.15 7.09 4.07
N ARG A 131 8.34 6.51 4.25
CA ARG A 131 9.56 7.32 4.34
C ARG A 131 9.89 7.86 2.95
N GLY A 132 10.37 9.11 2.93
CA GLY A 132 11.00 9.66 1.73
C GLY A 132 12.36 9.01 1.50
N ASP A 133 12.78 8.99 0.24
CA ASP A 133 14.11 8.49 -0.12
C ASP A 133 15.19 9.38 0.49
N VAL A 134 16.24 8.75 1.00
CA VAL A 134 17.41 9.46 1.53
C VAL A 134 18.29 9.85 0.34
N GLY A 135 18.08 11.05 -0.24
CA GLY A 135 18.95 11.56 -1.30
C GLY A 135 18.39 12.56 -2.31
N THR A 136 17.32 13.29 -1.99
CA THR A 136 16.84 14.43 -2.80
C THR A 136 17.46 15.76 -2.40
#